data_AF-A0A5M8FQL2-F1
#
_entry.id   AF-A0A5M8FQL2-F1
#
_cell.length_a   1.000
_cell.length_b   1.000
_cell.length_c   1.000
_cell.angle_alpha   90.00
_cell.angle_beta   90.00
_cell.angle_gamma   90.00
#
_symmetry.space_group_name_H-M   'P 1'
#
loop_
_entity.id
_entity.type
_entity.pdbx_description
1 polymer ?
#
loop_
_entity_poly.entity_id
_entity_poly.type
_entity_poly.pdbx_seq_one_letter_code
_entity_poly.pdbx_strand_id
1 'polypeptide(L)'
;MIGVSRRCSHAVTHVAKCLGVKRFVGHWRSPSCSCGGTHDGTFQHRLKDQGLGVCAALLALNGLELISVRFPASSSVRTST
;
A
#
# COMPACT_ATOMS: atom_id res chain seq x y z
N MET A 1 -16.62 -4.17 2.18
CA MET A 1 -15.32 -3.81 1.57
C MET A 1 -14.30 -4.96 1.55
N ILE A 2 -14.16 -5.76 2.62
CA ILE A 2 -13.17 -6.87 2.70
C ILE A 2 -13.32 -7.91 1.58
N GLY A 3 -14.56 -8.31 1.22
CA GLY A 3 -14.80 -9.33 0.19
C GLY A 3 -14.34 -8.95 -1.23
N VAL A 4 -14.36 -7.67 -1.59
CA VAL A 4 -13.86 -7.18 -2.90
C VAL A 4 -12.34 -7.18 -2.91
N SER A 5 -11.70 -6.69 -1.85
CA SER A 5 -10.23 -6.71 -1.72
C SER A 5 -9.65 -8.12 -1.78
N ARG A 6 -10.38 -9.11 -1.27
CA ARG A 6 -9.96 -10.53 -1.30
C ARG A 6 -9.88 -11.06 -2.72
N ARG A 7 -10.85 -10.73 -3.58
CA ARG A 7 -10.86 -11.11 -5.00
C ARG A 7 -9.72 -10.44 -5.77
N CYS A 8 -9.53 -9.12 -5.57
CA CYS A 8 -8.45 -8.39 -6.21
C CYS A 8 -7.07 -8.93 -5.79
N SER A 9 -6.85 -9.20 -4.51
CA SER A 9 -5.58 -9.77 -4.06
C SER A 9 -5.34 -11.15 -4.65
N HIS A 10 -6.36 -12.00 -4.76
CA HIS A 10 -6.19 -13.33 -5.35
C HIS A 10 -5.81 -13.25 -6.84
N ALA A 11 -6.43 -12.34 -7.59
CA ALA A 11 -6.07 -12.08 -8.98
C ALA A 11 -4.63 -11.57 -9.11
N VAL A 12 -4.22 -10.61 -8.27
CA VAL A 12 -2.85 -10.06 -8.27
C VAL A 12 -1.83 -11.13 -7.89
N THR A 13 -2.10 -11.95 -6.86
CA THR A 13 -1.21 -13.06 -6.49
C THR A 13 -1.10 -14.10 -7.60
N HIS A 14 -2.20 -14.43 -8.27
CA HIS A 14 -2.19 -15.36 -9.39
C HIS A 14 -1.30 -14.84 -10.54
N VAL A 15 -1.51 -13.58 -10.96
CA VAL A 15 -0.68 -12.92 -11.98
C VAL A 15 0.78 -12.86 -11.54
N ALA A 16 1.05 -12.52 -10.28
CA ALA A 16 2.42 -12.46 -9.75
C ALA A 16 3.13 -13.82 -9.80
N LYS A 17 2.44 -14.91 -9.47
CA LYS A 17 2.97 -16.27 -9.58
C LYS A 17 3.26 -16.67 -11.03
N CYS A 18 2.33 -16.39 -11.95
CA CYS A 18 2.51 -16.67 -13.37
C CYS A 18 3.70 -15.92 -13.97
N LEU A 19 4.00 -14.72 -13.47
CA LEU A 19 5.09 -13.87 -13.94
C LEU A 19 6.38 -13.97 -13.11
N GLY A 20 6.40 -14.80 -12.05
CA GLY A 20 7.56 -14.92 -11.16
C GLY A 20 7.89 -13.64 -10.36
N VAL A 21 6.91 -12.76 -10.17
CA VAL A 21 7.08 -11.49 -9.45
C VAL A 21 7.18 -11.75 -7.95
N LYS A 22 8.19 -11.16 -7.31
CA LYS A 22 8.47 -11.31 -5.87
C LYS A 22 8.18 -10.07 -5.04
N ARG A 23 7.99 -8.92 -5.68
CA ARG A 23 7.89 -7.61 -5.04
C ARG A 23 6.62 -6.89 -5.46
N PHE A 24 5.96 -6.25 -4.51
CA PHE A 24 4.79 -5.41 -4.73
C PHE A 24 5.08 -3.97 -4.30
N VAL A 25 4.80 -3.03 -5.20
CA VAL A 25 5.03 -1.61 -4.97
C VAL A 25 3.70 -0.93 -4.67
N GLY A 26 3.54 -0.41 -3.46
CA GLY A 26 2.30 0.15 -2.94
C GLY A 26 2.40 1.65 -2.66
N HIS A 27 1.33 2.38 -3.00
CA HIS A 27 1.23 3.81 -2.72
C HIS A 27 0.91 4.08 -1.25
N TRP A 28 1.67 4.98 -0.63
CA TRP A 28 1.46 5.45 0.74
C TRP A 28 0.03 6.02 0.93
N ARG A 29 -0.60 5.80 2.11
CA ARG A 29 -1.96 6.29 2.48
C ARG A 29 -3.17 5.67 1.77
N SER A 30 -2.98 4.78 0.80
CA SER A 30 -4.10 4.06 0.18
C SER A 30 -4.70 3.02 1.15
N PRO A 31 -6.02 2.97 1.39
CA PRO A 31 -6.63 1.96 2.27
C PRO A 31 -6.45 0.50 1.76
N SER A 32 -6.16 0.33 0.47
CA SER A 32 -6.00 -0.98 -0.16
C SER A 32 -4.52 -1.34 -0.37
N CYS A 33 -3.72 -0.40 -0.86
CA CYS A 33 -2.36 -0.68 -1.37
C CYS A 33 -1.23 -0.13 -0.50
N SER A 34 -1.52 0.46 0.66
CA SER A 34 -0.47 1.01 1.52
C SER A 34 0.44 -0.07 2.10
N CYS A 35 1.75 0.18 2.02
CA CYS A 35 2.80 -0.72 2.49
C CYS A 35 3.60 -0.10 3.65
N GLY A 36 2.93 0.46 4.67
CA GLY A 36 3.62 1.09 5.81
C GLY A 36 2.97 2.35 6.37
N GLY A 37 1.75 2.70 5.95
CA GLY A 37 1.08 3.91 6.40
C GLY A 37 -0.36 3.95 5.91
N THR A 38 -1.31 3.72 6.83
CA THR A 38 -2.75 3.70 6.52
C THR A 38 -3.51 4.58 7.49
N HIS A 39 -4.63 5.15 7.06
CA HIS A 39 -5.53 5.86 7.96
C HIS A 39 -6.09 4.93 9.04
N ASP A 40 -6.26 5.46 10.25
CA ASP A 40 -6.78 4.69 11.41
C ASP A 40 -8.28 4.41 11.32
N GLY A 41 -8.98 4.98 10.33
CA GLY A 41 -10.42 4.81 10.13
C GLY A 41 -11.29 5.73 10.99
N THR A 42 -10.70 6.61 11.80
CA THR A 42 -11.45 7.58 12.61
C THR A 42 -11.88 8.82 11.82
N PHE A 43 -11.43 8.93 10.56
CA PHE A 43 -11.60 10.10 9.69
C PHE A 43 -11.00 11.40 10.28
N GLN A 44 -10.11 11.30 11.27
CA GLN A 44 -9.42 12.44 11.89
C GLN A 44 -8.03 12.70 11.28
N HIS A 45 -7.82 12.27 10.02
CA HIS A 45 -6.55 12.38 9.31
C HIS A 45 -5.33 11.76 10.03
N ARG A 46 -5.56 10.91 11.04
CA ARG A 46 -4.49 10.18 11.70
C ARG A 46 -3.96 9.06 10.81
N LEU A 47 -2.65 8.89 10.86
CA LEU A 47 -1.94 7.84 10.16
C LEU A 47 -1.43 6.84 11.17
N LYS A 48 -1.57 5.57 10.84
CA LYS A 48 -0.92 4.47 11.53
C LYS A 48 0.33 4.10 10.74
N ASP A 49 1.50 4.44 11.27
CA ASP A 49 2.81 4.27 10.63
C ASP A 49 3.23 2.80 10.44
N GLN A 50 2.45 1.85 10.98
CA GLN A 50 2.59 0.41 10.75
C GLN A 50 1.29 -0.19 10.19
N GLY A 51 0.53 0.60 9.44
CA GLY A 51 -0.72 0.16 8.81
C GLY A 51 -0.50 -0.38 7.40
N LEU A 52 -0.92 -1.63 7.17
CA LEU A 52 -1.02 -2.20 5.82
C LEU A 52 -2.44 -2.05 5.28
N GLY A 53 -2.52 -1.74 3.98
CA GLY A 53 -3.78 -1.78 3.25
C GLY A 53 -4.25 -3.22 3.07
N VAL A 54 -5.55 -3.41 2.84
CA VAL A 54 -6.15 -4.75 2.81
C VAL A 54 -5.52 -5.64 1.72
N CYS A 55 -5.17 -5.07 0.56
CA CYS A 55 -4.48 -5.82 -0.49
C CYS A 55 -3.01 -6.07 -0.13
N ALA A 56 -2.29 -5.06 0.38
CA ALA A 56 -0.89 -5.21 0.79
C ALA A 56 -0.72 -6.31 1.88
N ALA A 57 -1.62 -6.34 2.87
CA ALA A 57 -1.61 -7.38 3.90
C ALA A 57 -1.82 -8.79 3.32
N LEU A 58 -2.77 -8.95 2.39
CA LEU A 58 -3.01 -10.24 1.73
C LEU A 58 -1.86 -10.66 0.82
N LEU A 59 -1.21 -9.73 0.12
CA LEU A 59 -0.05 -10.01 -0.71
C LEU A 59 1.17 -10.41 0.13
N ALA A 60 1.41 -9.76 1.26
CA ALA A 60 2.44 -10.16 2.21
C ALA A 60 2.23 -11.58 2.75
N LEU A 61 0.99 -11.93 3.11
CA LEU A 61 0.63 -13.31 3.50
C LEU A 61 0.88 -14.34 2.40
N ASN A 62 0.90 -13.92 1.14
CA ASN A 62 1.21 -14.77 -0.02
C ASN A 62 2.70 -14.78 -0.40
N GLY A 63 3.57 -14.19 0.42
CA GLY A 63 5.03 -14.23 0.24
C GLY A 63 5.60 -13.16 -0.69
N LEU A 64 4.84 -12.11 -0.99
CA LEU A 64 5.35 -10.96 -1.75
C LEU A 64 6.01 -9.95 -0.81
N GLU A 65 7.19 -9.48 -1.20
CA GLU A 65 7.91 -8.42 -0.50
C GLU A 65 7.24 -7.06 -0.79
N LEU A 66 6.85 -6.34 0.26
CA LEU A 66 6.16 -5.06 0.13
C LEU A 66 7.15 -3.89 0.09
N ILE A 67 7.00 -3.03 -0.92
CA ILE A 67 7.78 -1.80 -1.08
C ILE A 67 6.81 -0.61 -1.02
N SER A 68 7.02 0.30 -0.07
CA SER A 68 6.27 1.55 -0.03
C SER A 68 6.93 2.62 -0.88
N VAL A 69 6.15 3.28 -1.74
CA VAL A 69 6.58 4.51 -2.40
C VAL A 69 5.91 5.69 -1.73
N ARG A 70 6.75 6.61 -1.25
CA ARG A 70 6.34 7.93 -0.80
C ARG A 70 6.92 8.94 -1.77
N PHE A 71 6.05 9.64 -2.49
CA PHE A 71 6.49 10.83 -3.19
C PHE A 71 6.84 11.90 -2.15
N PRO A 72 7.94 12.65 -2.33
CA PRO A 72 8.19 13.82 -1.50
C PRO A 72 6.96 14.72 -1.62
N ALA A 73 6.40 15.12 -0.48
CA ALA A 73 5.46 16.24 -0.49
C ALA A 73 6.20 17.40 -1.15
N SER A 74 5.57 18.05 -2.15
CA SER A 74 6.15 19.15 -2.91
C SER A 74 7.03 19.97 -1.99
N SER A 75 8.35 19.87 -2.14
CA SER A 75 9.26 20.67 -1.35
C SER A 75 8.83 22.11 -1.61
N SER A 76 8.32 22.80 -0.58
CA SER A 76 8.13 24.23 -0.66
C SER A 76 9.50 24.78 -1.01
N VAL A 77 9.71 25.09 -2.29
CA VAL A 77 10.88 25.80 -2.75
C VAL A 77 10.82 27.11 -1.97
N ARG A 78 11.65 27.23 -0.94
CA ARG A 78 11.89 28.53 -0.32
C ARG A 78 12.66 29.30 -1.38
N THR A 79 11.96 30.06 -2.21
CA THR A 79 12.57 31.13 -2.97
C THR A 79 13.07 32.14 -1.95
N SER A 80 14.33 32.00 -1.55
CA SER A 80 15.07 33.05 -0.87
C SER A 80 15.37 34.14 -1.90
N THR A 81 14.64 35.24 -1.81
CA THR A 81 15.03 36.55 -2.36
C THR A 81 16.27 37.09 -1.68
#